data_AF-A0A7C6U3H3-F1
#
_entry.id   AF-A0A7C6U3H3-F1
#
_cell.length_a   1.000
_cell.length_b   1.000
_cell.length_c   1.000
_cell.angle_alpha   90.00
_cell.angle_beta   90.00
_cell.angle_gamma   90.00
#
_symmetry.space_group_name_H-M   'P 1'
#
loop_
_entity.id
_entity.type
_entity.pdbx_description
1 polymer ?
#
loop_
_entity_poly.entity_id
_entity_poly.type
_entity_poly.pdbx_seq_one_letter_code
_entity_poly.pdbx_strand_id
1 'polypeptide(L)'
;MKLSKLFKTYFIVLWDNFKSIWRIALIFTIIFSFLLFSGYIYWLLLAVDDFVFDVIGWLYVFGFWAVLMVIASLFFALLNLPAVVSYFRMKTWNYIKTSFFIAFKYFFKTLFYLILAAILPLLIIITINPAIVSIWSLIGISGVEYIMYITSKGKFWYLTHNLEDFKTEDKMEVEKEND
;
A
#
# COMPACT_ATOMS: atom_id res chain seq x y z
N MET A 1 11.27 31.79 -18.11
CA MET A 1 11.61 31.08 -16.86
C MET A 1 12.57 29.94 -17.20
N LYS A 2 13.85 30.02 -16.78
CA LYS A 2 14.95 29.18 -17.32
C LYS A 2 14.73 27.69 -16.99
N LEU A 3 14.80 26.83 -17.99
CA LEU A 3 14.67 25.37 -17.92
C LEU A 3 15.51 24.74 -16.78
N SER A 4 16.68 25.31 -16.47
CA SER A 4 17.52 24.83 -15.36
C SER A 4 16.92 25.02 -13.98
N LYS A 5 16.11 26.06 -13.75
CA LYS A 5 15.37 26.24 -12.48
C LYS A 5 14.26 25.20 -12.35
N LEU A 6 13.52 24.91 -13.43
CA LEU A 6 12.49 23.87 -13.44
C LEU A 6 13.10 22.48 -13.18
N PHE A 7 14.21 22.17 -13.84
CA PHE A 7 14.91 20.90 -13.66
C PHE A 7 15.44 20.74 -12.22
N LYS A 8 16.06 21.79 -11.67
CA LYS A 8 16.54 21.77 -10.28
C LYS A 8 15.39 21.60 -9.29
N THR A 9 14.27 22.29 -9.48
CA THR A 9 13.08 22.15 -8.64
C THR A 9 12.49 20.74 -8.72
N TYR A 10 12.44 20.14 -9.91
CA TYR A 10 11.98 18.77 -10.09
C TYR A 10 12.80 17.77 -9.26
N PHE A 11 14.13 17.82 -9.35
CA PHE A 11 15.00 16.91 -8.59
C PHE A 11 14.96 17.16 -7.09
N ILE A 12 14.82 18.41 -6.64
CA ILE A 12 14.65 18.72 -5.22
C ILE A 12 13.36 18.07 -4.68
N VAL A 13 12.24 18.26 -5.38
CA VAL A 13 10.94 17.69 -4.97
C VAL A 13 10.99 16.16 -5.02
N LEU A 14 11.60 15.58 -6.07
CA LEU A 14 11.76 14.13 -6.20
C LEU A 14 12.58 13.55 -5.05
N TRP A 15 13.67 14.22 -4.66
CA TRP A 15 14.52 13.79 -3.55
C TRP A 15 13.83 13.92 -2.20
N ASP A 16 13.07 14.98 -1.97
CA ASP A 16 12.32 15.18 -0.72
C ASP A 16 11.17 14.18 -0.58
N ASN A 17 10.49 13.86 -1.69
CA ASN A 17 9.48 12.79 -1.74
C ASN A 17 10.13 11.43 -1.47
N PHE A 18 11.26 11.13 -2.12
CA PHE A 18 12.01 9.89 -1.90
C PHE A 18 12.39 9.70 -0.42
N LYS A 19 12.93 10.74 0.25
CA LYS A 19 13.25 10.66 1.68
C LYS A 19 12.03 10.40 2.55
N SER A 20 10.89 11.03 2.24
CA SER A 20 9.65 10.84 3.00
C SER A 20 9.13 9.41 2.85
N ILE A 21 9.08 8.91 1.62
CA ILE A 21 8.69 7.53 1.33
C ILE A 21 9.65 6.57 2.02
N TRP A 22 10.96 6.79 1.92
CA TRP A 22 11.99 5.92 2.51
C TRP A 22 11.87 5.82 4.04
N ARG A 23 11.65 6.95 4.73
CA ARG A 23 11.45 6.96 6.19
C ARG A 23 10.23 6.15 6.59
N ILE A 24 9.12 6.31 5.86
CA ILE A 24 7.89 5.55 6.12
C ILE A 24 8.13 4.07 5.82
N ALA A 25 8.71 3.75 4.67
CA ALA A 25 9.03 2.39 4.27
C ALA A 25 9.89 1.67 5.32
N LEU A 26 10.90 2.33 5.90
CA LEU A 26 11.76 1.74 6.93
C LEU A 26 10.97 1.38 8.21
N ILE A 27 10.07 2.26 8.66
CA ILE A 27 9.16 1.98 9.79
C ILE A 27 8.28 0.77 9.47
N PHE A 28 7.68 0.76 8.29
CA PHE A 28 6.86 -0.36 7.84
C PHE A 28 7.67 -1.65 7.75
N THR A 29 8.91 -1.65 7.25
CA THR A 29 9.77 -2.83 7.17
C THR A 29 10.03 -3.45 8.54
N ILE A 30 10.23 -2.63 9.58
CA ILE A 30 10.40 -3.13 10.95
C ILE A 30 9.11 -3.82 11.42
N ILE A 31 7.97 -3.14 11.28
CA ILE A 31 6.66 -3.67 11.67
C ILE A 31 6.36 -4.96 10.89
N PHE A 32 6.63 -4.97 9.58
CA PHE A 32 6.39 -6.10 8.69
C PHE A 32 7.26 -7.30 9.09
N SER A 33 8.53 -7.08 9.44
CA SER A 33 9.43 -8.12 9.94
C SER A 33 8.91 -8.76 11.23
N PHE A 34 8.43 -7.95 12.18
CA PHE A 34 7.84 -8.45 13.43
C PHE A 34 6.57 -9.26 13.19
N LEU A 35 5.70 -8.78 12.29
CA LEU A 35 4.46 -9.49 11.95
C LEU A 35 4.72 -10.80 11.20
N LEU A 36 5.66 -10.81 10.25
CA LEU A 36 6.07 -12.03 9.56
C LEU A 36 6.63 -13.05 10.54
N PHE A 37 7.50 -12.60 11.47
CA PHE A 37 8.02 -13.46 12.52
C PHE A 37 6.89 -14.01 13.41
N SER A 38 5.95 -13.15 13.84
CA SER A 38 4.79 -13.59 14.62
C SER A 38 3.93 -14.60 13.84
N GLY A 39 3.65 -14.36 12.56
CA GLY A 39 2.90 -15.27 11.70
C GLY A 39 3.60 -16.61 11.53
N TYR A 40 4.93 -16.60 11.43
CA TYR A 40 5.75 -17.82 11.40
C TYR A 40 5.65 -18.61 12.71
N ILE A 41 5.67 -17.95 13.87
CA ILE A 41 5.47 -18.63 15.16
C ILE A 41 4.08 -19.25 15.26
N TYR A 42 3.03 -18.53 14.87
CA TYR A 42 1.67 -19.09 14.83
C TYR A 42 1.59 -20.29 13.89
N TRP A 43 2.20 -20.21 12.70
CA TRP A 43 2.27 -21.34 11.77
C TRP A 43 2.94 -22.56 12.39
N LEU A 44 4.08 -22.39 13.05
CA LEU A 44 4.78 -23.49 13.73
C LEU A 44 3.92 -24.16 14.80
N LEU A 45 3.18 -23.37 15.59
CA LEU A 45 2.29 -23.90 16.63
C LEU A 45 1.09 -24.66 16.04
N LEU A 46 0.54 -24.19 14.91
CA LEU A 46 -0.59 -24.80 14.22
C LEU A 46 -0.19 -26.04 13.39
N ALA A 47 1.08 -26.15 12.99
CA ALA A 47 1.59 -27.23 12.16
C ALA A 47 2.10 -28.44 12.95
N VAL A 48 2.02 -28.43 14.28
CA VAL A 48 2.38 -29.58 15.13
C VAL A 48 1.34 -30.69 14.97
N ASP A 49 1.81 -31.93 14.79
CA ASP A 49 0.93 -33.11 14.57
C ASP A 49 -0.08 -33.34 15.70
N ASP A 50 0.27 -32.95 16.93
CA ASP A 50 -0.57 -33.08 18.13
C ASP A 50 -1.45 -31.84 18.39
N PHE A 51 -1.62 -30.94 17.42
CA PHE A 51 -2.45 -29.74 17.61
C PHE A 51 -3.93 -30.09 17.82
N VAL A 52 -4.51 -29.56 18.90
CA VAL A 52 -5.91 -29.80 19.27
C VAL A 52 -6.74 -28.53 19.09
N PHE A 53 -7.92 -28.67 18.47
CA PHE A 53 -8.89 -27.58 18.30
C PHE A 53 -9.74 -27.32 19.56
N ASP A 54 -9.07 -27.05 20.69
CA ASP A 54 -9.72 -26.56 21.89
C ASP A 54 -9.85 -25.03 21.87
N VAL A 55 -10.34 -24.42 22.95
CA VAL A 55 -10.52 -22.96 23.04
C VAL A 55 -9.20 -22.21 22.79
N ILE A 56 -8.07 -22.75 23.27
CA ILE A 56 -6.75 -22.16 23.10
C ILE A 56 -6.26 -22.35 21.66
N GLY A 57 -6.50 -23.52 21.05
CA GLY A 57 -6.23 -23.80 19.65
C GLY A 57 -6.96 -22.84 18.71
N TRP A 58 -8.25 -22.61 18.94
CA TRP A 58 -9.01 -21.61 18.18
C TRP A 58 -8.44 -20.20 18.34
N LEU A 59 -8.00 -19.82 19.54
CA LEU A 59 -7.33 -18.52 19.75
C LEU A 59 -6.07 -18.38 18.90
N TYR A 60 -5.25 -19.44 18.76
CA TYR A 60 -4.08 -19.45 17.88
C TYR A 60 -4.46 -19.31 16.40
N VAL A 61 -5.52 -20.00 15.95
CA VAL A 61 -6.04 -19.88 14.58
C VAL A 61 -6.51 -18.45 14.28
N PHE A 62 -7.30 -17.86 15.18
CA PHE A 62 -7.74 -16.47 15.04
C PHE A 62 -6.57 -15.49 15.05
N GLY A 63 -5.59 -15.69 15.94
CA GLY A 63 -4.36 -14.89 16.01
C GLY A 63 -3.57 -14.94 14.70
N PHE A 64 -3.40 -16.13 14.12
CA PHE A 64 -2.74 -16.32 12.83
C PHE A 64 -3.43 -15.55 11.70
N TRP A 65 -4.74 -15.71 11.54
CA TRP A 65 -5.51 -15.02 10.51
C TRP A 65 -5.53 -13.50 10.72
N ALA A 66 -5.63 -13.05 11.97
CA ALA A 66 -5.55 -11.63 12.29
C ALA A 66 -4.20 -11.03 11.88
N VAL A 67 -3.09 -11.71 12.18
CA VAL A 67 -1.75 -11.26 11.76
C VAL A 67 -1.64 -11.20 10.24
N LEU A 68 -2.12 -12.22 9.51
CA LEU A 68 -2.14 -12.20 8.04
C LEU A 68 -2.95 -11.03 7.47
N MET A 69 -4.11 -10.73 8.05
CA MET A 69 -4.94 -9.60 7.62
C MET A 69 -4.25 -8.26 7.86
N VAL A 70 -3.53 -8.10 8.98
CA VAL A 70 -2.74 -6.90 9.25
C VAL A 70 -1.59 -6.76 8.25
N ILE A 71 -0.87 -7.84 7.96
CA ILE A 71 0.19 -7.87 6.94
C ILE A 71 -0.35 -7.45 5.58
N ALA A 72 -1.47 -8.03 5.14
CA ALA A 72 -2.11 -7.69 3.87
C ALA A 72 -2.51 -6.21 3.82
N SER A 73 -3.09 -5.70 4.90
CA SER A 73 -3.51 -4.29 5.01
C SER A 73 -2.33 -3.32 4.94
N LEU A 74 -1.22 -3.63 5.62
CA LEU A 74 0.02 -2.84 5.55
C LEU A 74 0.58 -2.83 4.12
N PHE A 75 0.56 -3.97 3.45
CA PHE A 75 1.05 -4.09 2.08
C PHE A 75 0.21 -3.24 1.10
N PHE A 76 -1.12 -3.28 1.23
CA PHE A 76 -1.99 -2.42 0.44
C PHE A 76 -1.77 -0.92 0.70
N ALA A 77 -1.53 -0.52 1.95
CA ALA A 77 -1.21 0.86 2.28
C ALA A 77 0.14 1.30 1.66
N LEU A 78 1.15 0.42 1.68
CA LEU A 78 2.45 0.68 1.06
C LEU A 78 2.34 0.85 -0.46
N LEU A 79 1.54 0.03 -1.14
CA LEU A 79 1.34 0.17 -2.59
C LEU A 79 0.74 1.53 -2.99
N ASN A 80 -0.11 2.12 -2.13
CA ASN A 80 -0.71 3.43 -2.41
C ASN A 80 0.16 4.61 -1.94
N LEU A 81 1.14 4.37 -1.06
CA LEU A 81 1.95 5.42 -0.44
C LEU A 81 2.70 6.31 -1.44
N PRO A 82 3.36 5.78 -2.50
CA PRO A 82 4.05 6.61 -3.49
C PRO A 82 3.11 7.58 -4.20
N ALA A 83 1.91 7.13 -4.55
CA ALA A 83 0.88 7.99 -5.13
C ALA A 83 0.45 9.08 -4.13
N VAL A 84 0.15 8.71 -2.89
CA VAL A 84 -0.27 9.67 -1.86
C VAL A 84 0.80 10.73 -1.59
N VAL A 85 2.06 10.36 -1.44
CA VAL A 85 3.16 11.31 -1.21
C VAL A 85 3.42 12.20 -2.44
N SER A 86 3.20 11.67 -3.65
CA SER A 86 3.39 12.43 -4.89
C SER A 86 2.29 13.48 -5.12
N TYR A 87 1.05 13.21 -4.71
CA TYR A 87 -0.09 14.13 -4.92
C TYR A 87 -0.37 15.06 -3.75
N PHE A 88 -0.12 14.63 -2.52
CA PHE A 88 -0.44 15.39 -1.32
C PHE A 88 0.81 15.86 -0.62
N ARG A 89 0.81 17.11 -0.13
CA ARG A 89 1.84 17.61 0.80
C ARG A 89 1.28 17.59 2.21
N MET A 90 1.52 16.49 2.93
CA MET A 90 0.98 16.26 4.27
C MET A 90 2.10 15.85 5.26
N LYS A 91 1.77 15.83 6.55
CA LYS A 91 2.64 15.24 7.58
C LYS A 91 2.69 13.72 7.44
N THR A 92 3.79 13.10 7.85
CA THR A 92 4.06 11.65 7.76
C THR A 92 2.89 10.77 8.22
N TRP A 93 2.27 11.10 9.36
CA TRP A 93 1.14 10.34 9.90
C TRP A 93 -0.11 10.39 9.01
N ASN A 94 -0.34 11.52 8.34
CA ASN A 94 -1.47 11.68 7.43
C ASN A 94 -1.23 10.91 6.13
N TYR A 95 0.02 10.76 5.68
CA TYR A 95 0.31 9.87 4.54
C TYR A 95 -0.09 8.43 4.84
N ILE A 96 0.25 7.94 6.03
CA ILE A 96 -0.12 6.58 6.46
C ILE A 96 -1.64 6.42 6.48
N LYS A 97 -2.35 7.33 7.16
CA LYS A 97 -3.82 7.30 7.24
C LYS A 97 -4.49 7.36 5.86
N THR A 98 -4.07 8.28 5.01
CA THR A 98 -4.64 8.45 3.67
C THR A 98 -4.34 7.24 2.79
N SER A 99 -3.16 6.65 2.90
CA SER A 99 -2.82 5.40 2.20
C SER A 99 -3.73 4.25 2.61
N PHE A 100 -3.99 4.06 3.90
CA PHE A 100 -4.93 3.06 4.39
C PHE A 100 -6.35 3.33 3.93
N PHE A 101 -6.80 4.58 4.04
CA PHE A 101 -8.13 4.98 3.59
C PHE A 101 -8.35 4.69 2.11
N ILE A 102 -7.40 5.07 1.25
CA ILE A 102 -7.46 4.81 -0.19
C ILE A 102 -7.41 3.30 -0.47
N ALA A 103 -6.53 2.57 0.22
CA ALA A 103 -6.40 1.12 0.08
C ALA A 103 -7.71 0.39 0.38
N PHE A 104 -8.44 0.78 1.43
CA PHE A 104 -9.72 0.14 1.77
C PHE A 104 -10.90 0.68 0.96
N LYS A 105 -11.00 2.00 0.76
CA LYS A 105 -12.07 2.62 -0.05
C LYS A 105 -12.06 2.12 -1.50
N TYR A 106 -10.87 1.79 -2.03
CA TYR A 106 -10.69 1.25 -3.37
C TYR A 106 -10.11 -0.16 -3.38
N PHE A 107 -10.48 -0.98 -2.40
CA PHE A 107 -9.95 -2.32 -2.17
C PHE A 107 -9.77 -3.16 -3.44
N PHE A 108 -10.83 -3.31 -4.26
CA PHE A 108 -10.75 -4.10 -5.50
C PHE A 108 -9.75 -3.55 -6.52
N LYS A 109 -9.60 -2.23 -6.62
CA LYS A 109 -8.57 -1.62 -7.49
C LYS A 109 -7.18 -1.84 -6.92
N THR A 110 -7.02 -1.67 -5.61
CA THR A 110 -5.75 -1.91 -4.94
C THR A 110 -5.33 -3.38 -5.04
N LEU A 111 -6.27 -4.31 -4.97
CA LEU A 111 -6.05 -5.74 -5.21
C LEU A 111 -5.58 -5.99 -6.66
N PHE A 112 -6.18 -5.34 -7.64
CA PHE A 112 -5.73 -5.43 -9.04
C PHE A 112 -4.30 -4.91 -9.21
N TYR A 113 -3.96 -3.78 -8.58
CA TYR A 113 -2.59 -3.24 -8.62
C TYR A 113 -1.60 -4.15 -7.90
N LEU A 114 -1.99 -4.81 -6.81
CA LEU A 114 -1.17 -5.83 -6.15
C LEU A 114 -0.87 -6.99 -7.09
N ILE A 115 -1.87 -7.49 -7.82
CA ILE A 115 -1.67 -8.56 -8.79
C ILE A 115 -0.68 -8.12 -9.88
N LEU A 116 -0.83 -6.91 -10.41
CA LEU A 116 0.08 -6.40 -11.44
C LEU A 116 1.50 -6.11 -10.92
N ALA A 117 1.64 -5.56 -9.71
CA ALA A 117 2.94 -5.14 -9.17
C ALA A 117 3.73 -6.27 -8.53
N ALA A 118 3.07 -7.25 -7.91
CA ALA A 118 3.73 -8.28 -7.12
C ALA A 118 3.60 -9.68 -7.73
N ILE A 119 2.40 -10.06 -8.19
CA ILE A 119 2.13 -11.42 -8.66
C ILE A 119 2.57 -11.63 -10.10
N LEU A 120 2.27 -10.68 -11.00
CA LEU A 120 2.62 -10.78 -12.42
C LEU A 120 4.14 -10.91 -12.66
N PRO A 121 5.03 -10.13 -11.98
CA PRO A 121 6.47 -10.31 -12.13
C PRO A 121 6.93 -11.68 -11.62
N LEU A 122 6.37 -12.17 -10.52
CA LEU A 122 6.68 -13.48 -9.95
C LEU A 122 6.31 -14.62 -10.91
N LEU A 123 5.13 -14.53 -11.53
CA LEU A 123 4.70 -15.49 -12.56
C LEU A 123 5.62 -15.45 -13.79
N ILE A 124 6.02 -14.26 -14.24
CA ILE A 124 6.95 -14.09 -15.37
C ILE A 124 8.33 -14.68 -15.04
N ILE A 125 8.85 -14.46 -13.82
CA ILE A 125 10.13 -15.06 -13.38
C ILE A 125 10.07 -16.59 -13.40
N ILE A 126 8.95 -17.17 -12.98
CA ILE A 126 8.78 -18.63 -12.88
C ILE A 126 8.55 -19.27 -14.26
N THR A 127 7.90 -18.56 -15.20
CA THR A 127 7.44 -19.14 -16.48
C THR A 127 8.25 -18.72 -17.71
N ILE A 128 9.03 -17.63 -17.63
CA ILE A 128 9.67 -16.99 -18.78
C ILE A 128 11.17 -16.72 -18.51
N ASN A 129 11.96 -16.71 -19.59
CA ASN A 129 13.40 -16.41 -19.61
C ASN A 129 13.79 -15.22 -18.68
N PRO A 130 14.86 -15.36 -17.85
CA PRO A 130 15.35 -14.33 -16.94
C PRO A 130 15.58 -12.94 -17.57
N ALA A 131 15.85 -12.86 -18.88
CA ALA A 131 16.03 -11.59 -19.58
C ALA A 131 14.78 -10.69 -19.56
N ILE A 132 13.57 -11.28 -19.54
CA ILE A 132 12.31 -10.51 -19.50
C ILE A 132 12.06 -9.94 -18.10
N VAL A 133 12.61 -10.57 -17.06
CA VAL A 133 12.59 -10.06 -15.68
C VAL A 133 13.32 -8.73 -15.57
N SER A 134 14.45 -8.57 -16.27
CA SER A 134 15.22 -7.33 -16.31
C SER A 134 14.49 -6.18 -17.01
N ILE A 135 13.68 -6.50 -18.04
CA ILE A 135 12.81 -5.51 -18.68
C ILE A 135 11.65 -5.16 -17.75
N TRP A 136 11.10 -6.15 -17.06
CA TRP A 136 9.97 -5.93 -16.16
C TRP A 136 10.37 -5.21 -14.88
N SER A 137 11.61 -5.33 -14.38
CA SER A 137 12.08 -4.53 -13.24
C SER A 137 12.22 -3.05 -13.59
N LEU A 138 12.48 -2.70 -14.86
CA LEU A 138 12.53 -1.32 -15.35
C LEU A 138 11.13 -0.68 -15.45
N ILE A 139 10.11 -1.46 -15.84
CA ILE A 139 8.75 -0.96 -16.07
C ILE A 139 7.81 -1.30 -14.89
N GLY A 140 8.13 -2.27 -14.04
CA GLY A 140 7.22 -2.94 -13.10
C GLY A 140 6.56 -2.00 -12.11
N ILE A 141 7.35 -1.55 -11.13
CA ILE A 141 6.84 -0.70 -10.05
C ILE A 141 6.40 0.66 -10.62
N SER A 142 7.26 1.29 -11.44
CA SER A 142 6.97 2.58 -12.07
C SER A 142 5.75 2.57 -12.99
N GLY A 143 5.53 1.47 -13.72
CA GLY A 143 4.44 1.29 -14.66
C GLY A 143 3.12 0.97 -13.96
N VAL A 144 3.14 0.19 -12.89
CA VAL A 144 1.94 -0.01 -12.06
C VAL A 144 1.57 1.30 -11.37
N GLU A 145 2.53 2.04 -10.82
CA GLU A 145 2.28 3.38 -10.28
C GLU A 145 1.73 4.35 -11.34
N TYR A 146 2.23 4.28 -12.58
CA TYR A 146 1.71 5.07 -13.69
C TYR A 146 0.27 4.70 -14.07
N ILE A 147 -0.06 3.40 -14.08
CA ILE A 147 -1.43 2.91 -14.30
C ILE A 147 -2.35 3.36 -13.16
N MET A 148 -1.90 3.26 -11.90
CA MET A 148 -2.59 3.78 -10.72
C MET A 148 -2.88 5.27 -10.87
N TYR A 149 -1.89 6.04 -11.32
CA TYR A 149 -2.06 7.46 -11.59
C TYR A 149 -3.11 7.72 -12.67
N ILE A 150 -2.97 7.17 -13.89
CA ILE A 150 -3.91 7.44 -14.99
C ILE A 150 -5.34 7.13 -14.59
N THR A 151 -5.55 6.00 -13.91
CA THR A 151 -6.87 5.51 -13.52
C THR A 151 -7.47 6.28 -12.34
N SER A 152 -6.64 7.01 -11.58
CA SER A 152 -7.05 7.73 -10.37
C SER A 152 -6.84 9.25 -10.47
N LYS A 153 -6.29 9.77 -11.57
CA LYS A 153 -5.89 11.18 -11.72
C LYS A 153 -7.03 12.16 -11.42
N GLY A 154 -8.25 11.86 -11.88
CA GLY A 154 -9.42 12.72 -11.65
C GLY A 154 -9.84 12.74 -10.18
N LYS A 155 -9.70 11.62 -9.48
CA LYS A 155 -10.02 11.49 -8.05
C LYS A 155 -8.94 12.14 -7.18
N PHE A 156 -7.66 11.95 -7.51
CA PHE A 156 -6.57 12.63 -6.83
C PHE A 156 -6.64 14.15 -7.04
N TRP A 157 -6.97 14.62 -8.25
CA TRP A 157 -7.13 16.05 -8.52
C TRP A 157 -8.29 16.67 -7.74
N TYR A 158 -9.43 15.97 -7.63
CA TYR A 158 -10.54 16.40 -6.78
C TYR A 158 -10.15 16.45 -5.29
N LEU A 159 -9.49 15.40 -4.78
CA LEU A 159 -9.08 15.31 -3.38
C LEU A 159 -7.98 16.32 -3.00
N THR A 160 -7.12 16.73 -3.93
CA THR A 160 -6.09 17.75 -3.66
C THR A 160 -6.66 19.17 -3.61
N HIS A 161 -7.80 19.42 -4.26
CA HIS A 161 -8.46 20.73 -4.27
C HIS A 161 -9.58 20.84 -3.22
N ASN A 162 -10.11 19.71 -2.72
CA ASN A 162 -11.11 19.66 -1.65
C ASN A 162 -10.57 18.91 -0.42
N LEU A 163 -9.46 19.40 0.14
CA LEU A 163 -8.84 18.81 1.35
C LEU A 163 -9.77 18.80 2.57
N GLU A 164 -10.81 19.64 2.59
CA GLU A 164 -11.81 19.71 3.66
C GLU A 164 -12.80 18.52 3.63
N ASP A 165 -13.01 17.87 2.47
CA ASP A 165 -13.90 16.70 2.36
C ASP A 165 -13.36 15.47 3.12
N PHE A 166 -12.05 15.42 3.40
CA PHE A 166 -11.47 14.39 4.28
C PHE A 166 -11.99 14.46 5.72
N LYS A 167 -12.55 15.59 6.16
CA LYS A 167 -13.13 15.76 7.50
C LYS A 167 -14.65 15.59 7.53
N THR A 168 -15.30 15.50 6.36
CA THR A 168 -16.75 15.71 6.25
C THR A 168 -17.49 14.54 5.59
N GLU A 169 -16.80 13.49 5.16
CA GLU A 169 -17.46 12.26 4.68
C GLU A 169 -18.23 11.52 5.80
N ASP A 170 -17.95 11.77 7.09
CA ASP A 170 -18.80 11.31 8.22
C ASP A 170 -20.17 12.02 8.29
N LYS A 171 -20.40 13.09 7.51
CA LYS A 171 -21.67 13.83 7.51
C LYS A 171 -22.58 13.51 6.31
N MET A 172 -22.04 12.97 5.22
CA MET A 172 -22.85 12.68 4.02
C MET A 172 -23.58 11.32 4.05
N GLU A 173 -23.27 10.44 5.00
CA GLU A 173 -24.06 9.22 5.23
C GLU A 173 -25.23 9.46 6.20
N VAL A 174 -25.15 10.45 7.11
CA VAL A 174 -26.24 10.77 8.06
C VAL A 174 -27.39 11.56 7.42
N GLU A 175 -27.12 12.33 6.36
CA GLU A 175 -28.17 13.07 5.62
C GLU A 175 -28.93 12.20 4.62
N LYS A 176 -28.43 11.03 4.23
CA LYS A 176 -29.14 10.09 3.33
C LYS A 176 -30.06 9.10 4.04
N GLU A 177 -29.99 9.01 5.37
CA GLU A 177 -30.93 8.22 6.18
C GLU A 177 -32.10 9.05 6.76
N ASN A 178 -32.10 10.37 6.56
CA ASN A 178 -33.12 11.29 7.09
C ASN A 178 -33.96 12.01 6.03
N ASP A 179 -33.81 11.64 4.75
CA ASP A 179 -34.70 12.01 3.64
C ASP A 179 -35.43 10.77 3.10
#